data_AF-A0A2K3DIN1-F1
#
_entry.id   AF-A0A2K3DIN1-F1
#
_cell.length_a   1.000
_cell.length_b   1.000
_cell.length_c   1.000
_cell.angle_alpha   90.00
_cell.angle_beta   90.00
_cell.angle_gamma   90.00
#
_symmetry.space_group_name_H-M   'P 1'
#
loop_
_entity.id
_entity.type
_entity.pdbx_description
1 polymer ?
#
loop_
_entity_poly.entity_id
_entity_poly.type
_entity_poly.pdbx_seq_one_letter_code
_entity_poly.pdbx_strand_id
1 'polypeptide(L)'
;MSRVKRKRTDDFLLADEPTDIVIITAVSEQPLEAHLVVLLPCCKVVFDLPRASSGKTTWDLSKLVLEGQSSPVSSAVVRQWLDLVYSRVDAGRQPPKFPSLSEAARSLLLFADAVGTSRVVMDALGDALAAQPGLALPVVVNGGGGGGEGGAAGGGGGPLQLELALRGKLYYYLKSYSLHAFDVPTSGTVHTVVSGEDLEPFKVALPGAVAAALEGWLYLAGRLGLVALVRLLRDFFQAQLISSFLSILRATAAKVFSRRVLECMPHELLVEGFVSDSLWGPQLGQADVATGSKFSLVMNSEHAAAWFRVASGGQVDGDEIEATNVFKKGGGDNRLRVSVGGMTLAEHQAAMQEVLQQLEEEEAA
;
A
#
# COMPACT_ATOMS: atom_id res chain seq x y z
N MET A 1 -50.25 27.52 11.79
CA MET A 1 -49.05 27.02 12.49
C MET A 1 -48.04 26.60 11.44
N SER A 2 -47.01 27.40 11.21
CA SER A 2 -45.98 27.10 10.20
C SER A 2 -45.04 26.03 10.76
N ARG A 3 -44.79 24.99 9.94
CA ARG A 3 -43.71 24.02 10.19
C ARG A 3 -42.39 24.78 10.21
N VAL A 4 -41.82 24.96 11.40
CA VAL A 4 -40.43 25.41 11.55
C VAL A 4 -39.56 24.35 10.88
N LYS A 5 -39.01 24.67 9.70
CA LYS A 5 -37.94 23.88 9.10
C LYS A 5 -36.75 23.95 10.06
N ARG A 6 -36.46 22.86 10.77
CA ARG A 6 -35.24 22.71 11.57
C ARG A 6 -34.05 23.03 10.66
N LYS A 7 -33.28 24.05 11.04
CA LYS A 7 -31.97 24.34 10.46
C LYS A 7 -31.13 23.09 10.76
N ARG A 8 -30.66 22.38 9.73
CA ARG A 8 -29.63 21.33 9.89
C ARG A 8 -28.39 22.04 10.43
N THR A 9 -28.21 22.04 11.74
CA THR A 9 -26.91 22.23 12.36
C THR A 9 -26.08 20.97 12.09
N ASP A 10 -24.77 21.11 12.00
CA ASP A 10 -23.79 20.02 11.83
C ASP A 10 -23.72 19.08 13.06
N ASP A 11 -24.84 18.91 13.75
CA ASP A 11 -24.97 18.18 15.00
C ASP A 11 -25.09 16.67 14.73
N PHE A 12 -24.37 15.90 15.52
CA PHE A 12 -24.48 14.44 15.61
C PHE A 12 -25.95 14.00 15.59
N LEU A 13 -26.31 13.16 14.62
CA LEU A 13 -27.71 12.80 14.31
C LEU A 13 -28.44 12.12 15.48
N LEU A 14 -27.71 11.60 16.46
CA LEU A 14 -28.24 10.87 17.61
C LEU A 14 -27.84 11.52 18.96
N ALA A 15 -27.52 12.82 18.98
CA ALA A 15 -27.07 13.51 20.19
C ALA A 15 -28.07 13.43 21.37
N ASP A 16 -29.36 13.32 21.07
CA ASP A 16 -30.44 13.22 22.06
C ASP A 16 -30.88 11.76 22.35
N GLU A 17 -30.31 10.76 21.65
CA GLU A 17 -30.66 9.35 21.86
C GLU A 17 -29.72 8.67 22.87
N PRO A 18 -30.25 7.88 23.82
CA PRO A 18 -29.42 7.13 24.73
C PRO A 18 -28.73 5.95 24.02
N THR A 19 -27.50 5.65 24.44
CA THR A 19 -26.78 4.46 24.02
C THR A 19 -27.49 3.19 24.53
N ASP A 20 -27.62 2.20 23.66
CA ASP A 20 -28.38 0.96 23.89
C ASP A 20 -27.51 -0.31 23.80
N ILE A 21 -26.21 -0.15 23.50
CA ILE A 21 -25.20 -1.21 23.54
C ILE A 21 -24.00 -0.81 24.40
N VAL A 22 -23.51 -1.77 25.18
CA VAL A 22 -22.30 -1.69 26.01
C VAL A 22 -21.27 -2.68 25.50
N ILE A 23 -20.06 -2.20 25.24
CA ILE A 23 -18.97 -2.98 24.67
C ILE A 23 -17.88 -3.15 25.74
N ILE A 24 -17.62 -4.39 26.11
CA ILE A 24 -16.64 -4.76 27.12
C ILE A 24 -15.35 -5.16 26.42
N THR A 25 -14.21 -4.61 26.84
CA THR A 25 -12.88 -5.00 26.35
C THR A 25 -12.00 -5.41 27.53
N ALA A 26 -10.92 -6.14 27.27
CA ALA A 26 -10.13 -6.79 28.34
C ALA A 26 -9.47 -5.80 29.33
N VAL A 27 -9.18 -4.58 28.90
CA VAL A 27 -8.35 -3.60 29.64
C VAL A 27 -9.12 -2.32 29.98
N SER A 28 -10.45 -2.35 29.86
CA SER A 28 -11.29 -1.16 29.98
C SER A 28 -11.81 -1.00 31.40
N GLU A 29 -11.36 0.04 32.12
CA GLU A 29 -11.95 0.45 33.41
C GLU A 29 -13.41 0.93 33.26
N GLN A 30 -13.78 1.46 32.09
CA GLN A 30 -15.14 1.90 31.77
C GLN A 30 -15.57 1.35 30.40
N PRO A 31 -16.68 0.59 30.33
CA PRO A 31 -17.10 -0.01 29.09
C PRO A 31 -17.49 1.07 28.06
N LEU A 32 -17.25 0.76 26.79
CA LEU A 32 -17.59 1.68 25.70
C LEU A 32 -19.09 1.58 25.43
N GLU A 33 -19.71 2.70 25.08
CA GLU A 33 -21.13 2.74 24.76
C GLU A 33 -21.35 3.17 23.32
N ALA A 34 -22.39 2.61 22.69
CA ALA A 34 -22.75 2.91 21.31
C ALA A 34 -24.27 2.76 21.09
N HIS A 35 -24.70 2.97 19.84
CA HIS A 35 -26.07 2.85 19.36
C HIS A 35 -26.16 1.69 18.38
N LEU A 36 -27.07 0.74 18.63
CA LEU A 36 -27.34 -0.40 17.77
C LEU A 36 -27.75 0.06 16.38
N VAL A 37 -28.54 1.13 16.27
CA VAL A 37 -28.99 1.68 14.98
C VAL A 37 -27.82 2.08 14.07
N VAL A 38 -26.68 2.49 14.64
CA VAL A 38 -25.46 2.83 13.90
C VAL A 38 -24.65 1.59 13.55
N LEU A 39 -24.53 0.65 14.49
CA LEU A 39 -23.67 -0.53 14.32
C LEU A 39 -24.29 -1.63 13.46
N LEU A 40 -25.61 -1.83 13.51
CA LEU A 40 -26.35 -2.85 12.78
C LEU A 40 -26.06 -2.88 11.27
N PRO A 41 -26.14 -1.75 10.52
CA PRO A 41 -25.84 -1.76 9.09
C PRO A 41 -24.35 -1.99 8.80
N CYS A 42 -23.47 -1.81 9.80
CA CYS A 42 -22.03 -1.81 9.61
C CYS A 42 -21.32 -3.05 10.15
N CYS A 43 -21.96 -3.88 10.97
CA CYS A 43 -21.32 -4.96 11.72
C CYS A 43 -22.21 -6.20 11.79
N LYS A 44 -21.81 -7.28 11.11
CA LYS A 44 -22.55 -8.56 11.12
C LYS A 44 -22.66 -9.15 12.52
N VAL A 45 -21.60 -9.11 13.31
CA VAL A 45 -21.62 -9.67 14.67
C VAL A 45 -22.67 -8.96 15.54
N VAL A 46 -22.81 -7.64 15.40
CA VAL A 46 -23.82 -6.86 16.17
C VAL A 46 -25.25 -7.19 15.74
N PHE A 47 -25.46 -7.61 14.50
CA PHE A 47 -26.76 -8.11 14.03
C PHE A 47 -27.19 -9.36 14.81
N ASP A 48 -26.26 -10.30 15.02
CA ASP A 48 -26.48 -11.60 15.66
C ASP A 48 -26.45 -11.56 17.20
N LEU A 49 -26.17 -10.41 17.81
CA LEU A 49 -26.09 -10.32 19.27
C LEU A 49 -27.45 -10.62 19.94
N PRO A 50 -27.47 -11.39 21.04
CA PRO A 50 -28.66 -11.55 21.86
C PRO A 50 -29.16 -10.19 22.35
N ARG A 51 -30.40 -9.85 21.98
CA ARG A 51 -31.02 -8.58 22.41
C ARG A 51 -31.38 -8.69 23.89
N ALA A 52 -31.01 -7.67 24.66
CA ALA A 52 -31.46 -7.58 26.04
C ALA A 52 -32.98 -7.35 26.05
N SER A 53 -33.70 -8.13 26.86
CA SER A 53 -35.15 -7.94 27.07
C SER A 53 -35.44 -6.69 27.92
N SER A 54 -34.47 -6.23 28.70
CA SER A 54 -34.44 -4.93 29.39
C SER A 54 -32.99 -4.47 29.58
N GLY A 55 -32.75 -3.16 29.49
CA GLY A 55 -31.40 -2.57 29.61
C GLY A 55 -30.63 -2.53 28.29
N LYS A 56 -29.30 -2.36 28.38
CA LYS A 56 -28.41 -2.27 27.22
C LYS A 56 -27.96 -3.67 26.77
N THR A 57 -27.87 -3.90 25.46
CA THR A 57 -27.26 -5.12 24.92
C THR A 57 -25.76 -5.14 25.23
N THR A 58 -25.24 -6.28 25.67
CA THR A 58 -23.80 -6.43 25.96
C THR A 58 -23.08 -7.08 24.78
N TRP A 59 -21.98 -6.47 24.34
CA TRP A 59 -21.04 -7.05 23.39
C TRP A 59 -19.68 -7.24 24.07
N ASP A 60 -19.36 -8.48 24.44
CA ASP A 60 -18.13 -8.82 25.14
C ASP A 60 -17.00 -9.19 24.17
N LEU A 61 -15.99 -8.31 24.09
CA LEU A 61 -14.79 -8.47 23.29
C LEU A 61 -13.56 -8.82 24.15
N SER A 62 -13.73 -9.04 25.46
CA SER A 62 -12.61 -9.27 26.40
C SER A 62 -11.76 -10.50 26.09
N LYS A 63 -12.27 -11.42 25.27
CA LYS A 63 -11.58 -12.65 24.83
C LYS A 63 -11.27 -12.66 23.33
N LEU A 64 -11.62 -11.60 22.58
CA LEU A 64 -11.34 -11.53 21.16
C LEU A 64 -9.85 -11.24 20.94
N VAL A 65 -9.09 -12.23 20.49
CA VAL A 65 -7.68 -12.10 20.10
C VAL A 65 -7.60 -12.02 18.59
N LEU A 66 -6.99 -10.95 18.07
CA LEU A 66 -6.82 -10.76 16.63
C LEU A 66 -5.71 -11.66 16.09
N GLU A 67 -5.79 -11.98 14.79
CA GLU A 67 -4.77 -12.78 14.11
C GLU A 67 -3.37 -12.19 14.32
N GLY A 68 -2.42 -13.03 14.76
CA GLY A 68 -1.03 -12.62 14.99
C GLY A 68 -0.79 -11.81 16.27
N GLN A 69 -1.82 -11.58 17.10
CA GLN A 69 -1.69 -10.97 18.41
C GLN A 69 -1.73 -12.01 19.53
N SER A 70 -1.09 -11.68 20.66
CA SER A 70 -1.07 -12.53 21.87
C SER A 70 -2.04 -12.05 22.96
N SER A 71 -2.60 -10.85 22.79
CA SER A 71 -3.47 -10.20 23.77
C SER A 71 -4.84 -9.90 23.16
N PRO A 72 -5.91 -9.84 23.96
CA PRO A 72 -7.21 -9.42 23.47
C PRO A 72 -7.19 -8.01 22.87
N VAL A 73 -8.13 -7.75 21.98
CA VAL A 73 -8.28 -6.45 21.31
C VAL A 73 -8.37 -5.31 22.33
N SER A 74 -7.62 -4.25 22.08
CA SER A 74 -7.57 -3.09 22.97
C SER A 74 -8.79 -2.18 22.77
N SER A 75 -9.18 -1.48 23.82
CA SER A 75 -10.24 -0.46 23.74
C SER A 75 -9.92 0.65 22.74
N ALA A 76 -8.64 0.93 22.48
CA ALA A 76 -8.21 1.91 21.49
C ALA A 76 -8.59 1.49 20.06
N VAL A 77 -8.39 0.23 19.69
CA VAL A 77 -8.77 -0.30 18.37
C VAL A 77 -10.29 -0.26 18.19
N VAL A 78 -11.04 -0.65 19.23
CA VAL A 78 -12.51 -0.59 19.20
C VAL A 78 -12.99 0.86 19.06
N ARG A 79 -12.38 1.83 19.76
CA ARG A 79 -12.70 3.26 19.58
C ARG A 79 -12.42 3.76 18.17
N GLN A 80 -11.27 3.41 17.59
CA GLN A 80 -10.95 3.79 16.21
C GLN A 80 -11.95 3.22 15.20
N TRP A 81 -12.40 1.99 15.40
CA TRP A 81 -13.45 1.40 14.59
C TRP A 81 -14.80 2.09 14.79
N LEU A 82 -15.15 2.46 16.02
CA LEU A 82 -16.35 3.27 16.29
C LEU A 82 -16.24 4.64 15.60
N ASP A 83 -15.09 5.32 15.66
CA ASP A 83 -14.90 6.61 14.98
C ASP A 83 -15.06 6.48 13.45
N LEU A 84 -14.56 5.39 12.87
CA LEU A 84 -14.78 5.07 11.46
C LEU A 84 -16.28 4.91 11.14
N VAL A 85 -17.02 4.13 11.92
CA VAL A 85 -18.44 3.88 11.68
C VAL A 85 -19.27 5.15 11.92
N TYR A 86 -18.99 5.87 13.01
CA TYR A 86 -19.73 7.04 13.43
C TYR A 86 -19.42 8.29 12.61
N SER A 87 -18.27 8.39 11.95
CA SER A 87 -17.96 9.51 11.05
C SER A 87 -19.02 9.76 9.95
N ARG A 88 -19.89 8.77 9.69
CA ARG A 88 -21.02 8.88 8.76
C ARG A 88 -22.27 9.53 9.34
N VAL A 89 -22.39 9.57 10.67
CA VAL A 89 -23.57 10.08 11.40
C VAL A 89 -23.23 11.20 12.37
N ASP A 90 -21.94 11.41 12.63
CA ASP A 90 -21.35 12.41 13.51
C ASP A 90 -20.21 13.11 12.76
N ALA A 91 -20.45 14.34 12.28
CA ALA A 91 -19.44 15.13 11.58
C ALA A 91 -18.25 15.53 12.47
N GLY A 92 -18.44 15.51 13.80
CA GLY A 92 -17.38 15.75 14.78
C GLY A 92 -16.39 14.59 14.88
N ARG A 93 -16.78 13.38 14.46
CA ARG A 93 -15.90 12.21 14.42
C ARG A 93 -15.25 12.10 13.05
N GLN A 94 -13.94 11.94 13.07
CA GLN A 94 -13.13 11.78 11.86
C GLN A 94 -12.70 10.32 11.71
N PRO A 95 -12.67 9.79 10.49
CA PRO A 95 -12.05 8.49 10.23
C PRO A 95 -10.60 8.47 10.74
N PRO A 96 -10.14 7.35 11.32
CA PRO A 96 -8.77 7.24 11.80
C PRO A 96 -7.77 7.41 10.63
N LYS A 97 -6.72 8.20 10.88
CA LYS A 97 -5.63 8.42 9.92
C LYS A 97 -4.37 7.73 10.42
N PHE A 98 -3.59 7.19 9.48
CA PHE A 98 -2.41 6.39 9.78
C PHE A 98 -1.25 6.88 8.91
N PRO A 99 -0.22 7.53 9.50
CA PRO A 99 0.92 8.02 8.72
C PRO A 99 1.72 6.88 8.08
N SER A 100 1.63 5.67 8.63
CA SER A 100 2.23 4.47 8.07
C SER A 100 1.30 3.27 8.21
N LEU A 101 1.60 2.24 7.43
CA LEU A 101 1.03 0.90 7.52
C LEU A 101 1.52 0.20 8.81
N SER A 102 1.13 0.78 9.94
CA SER A 102 1.55 0.46 11.30
C SER A 102 0.79 -0.74 11.90
N GLU A 103 1.24 -1.20 13.06
CA GLU A 103 0.52 -2.20 13.85
C GLU A 103 -0.89 -1.73 14.26
N ALA A 104 -1.07 -0.42 14.51
CA ALA A 104 -2.39 0.15 14.80
C ALA A 104 -3.33 0.05 13.58
N ALA A 105 -2.85 0.38 12.38
CA ALA A 105 -3.61 0.22 11.14
C ALA A 105 -3.97 -1.25 10.90
N ARG A 106 -3.01 -2.16 11.09
CA ARG A 106 -3.22 -3.61 10.98
C ARG A 106 -4.28 -4.11 11.97
N SER A 107 -4.19 -3.67 13.22
CA SER A 107 -5.13 -4.06 14.27
C SER A 107 -6.55 -3.61 13.97
N LEU A 108 -6.72 -2.38 13.46
CA LEU A 108 -8.02 -1.87 13.03
C LEU A 108 -8.59 -2.72 11.89
N LEU A 109 -7.79 -3.04 10.86
CA LEU A 109 -8.22 -3.85 9.73
C LEU A 109 -8.62 -5.27 10.14
N LEU A 110 -7.81 -5.92 10.98
CA LEU A 110 -8.10 -7.26 11.50
C LEU A 110 -9.32 -7.26 12.42
N PHE A 111 -9.51 -6.22 13.23
CA PHE A 111 -10.71 -6.08 14.05
C PHE A 111 -11.95 -5.88 13.18
N ALA A 112 -11.89 -4.98 12.18
CA ALA A 112 -12.98 -4.72 11.26
C ALA A 112 -13.42 -6.01 10.54
N ASP A 113 -12.47 -6.82 10.10
CA ASP A 113 -12.70 -8.15 9.53
C ASP A 113 -13.36 -9.11 10.53
N ALA A 114 -12.79 -9.25 11.73
CA ALA A 114 -13.26 -10.16 12.77
C ALA A 114 -14.71 -9.90 13.21
N VAL A 115 -15.13 -8.62 13.22
CA VAL A 115 -16.51 -8.25 13.58
C VAL A 115 -17.48 -8.28 12.38
N GLY A 116 -16.98 -8.66 11.20
CA GLY A 116 -17.76 -8.72 9.97
C GLY A 116 -18.23 -7.33 9.54
N THR A 117 -17.31 -6.37 9.50
CA THR A 117 -17.61 -5.01 9.05
C THR A 117 -18.15 -5.04 7.62
N SER A 118 -19.21 -4.28 7.36
CA SER A 118 -19.84 -4.23 6.03
C SER A 118 -18.83 -3.80 4.95
N ARG A 119 -19.00 -4.33 3.73
CA ARG A 119 -18.07 -4.10 2.62
C ARG A 119 -17.86 -2.62 2.31
N VAL A 120 -18.93 -1.84 2.29
CA VAL A 120 -18.89 -0.37 2.08
C VAL A 120 -17.99 0.34 3.09
N VAL A 121 -18.01 -0.10 4.35
CA VAL A 121 -17.17 0.51 5.41
C VAL A 121 -15.72 0.08 5.28
N MET A 122 -15.50 -1.18 4.91
CA MET A 122 -14.18 -1.75 4.70
C MET A 122 -13.47 -1.13 3.50
N ASP A 123 -14.18 -0.95 2.39
CA ASP A 123 -13.65 -0.32 1.17
C ASP A 123 -13.32 1.15 1.43
N ALA A 124 -14.21 1.89 2.10
CA ALA A 124 -13.93 3.28 2.49
C ALA A 124 -12.69 3.41 3.39
N LEU A 125 -12.42 2.44 4.27
CA LEU A 125 -11.21 2.42 5.08
C LEU A 125 -9.96 2.13 4.22
N GLY A 126 -10.06 1.17 3.29
CA GLY A 126 -9.00 0.87 2.33
C GLY A 126 -8.64 2.05 1.44
N ASP A 127 -9.65 2.74 0.91
CA ASP A 127 -9.51 3.93 0.08
C ASP A 127 -8.90 5.09 0.88
N ALA A 128 -9.38 5.33 2.11
CA ALA A 128 -8.85 6.37 2.98
C ALA A 128 -7.38 6.10 3.37
N LEU A 129 -6.97 4.85 3.55
CA LEU A 129 -5.57 4.49 3.71
C LEU A 129 -4.78 4.78 2.42
N ALA A 130 -5.22 4.26 1.28
CA ALA A 130 -4.52 4.38 0.01
C ALA A 130 -4.40 5.84 -0.50
N ALA A 131 -5.35 6.70 -0.13
CA ALA A 131 -5.38 8.13 -0.49
C ALA A 131 -4.46 9.01 0.35
N GLN A 132 -3.88 8.51 1.46
CA GLN A 132 -2.99 9.31 2.30
C GLN A 132 -1.67 9.62 1.58
N PRO A 133 -1.35 10.90 1.30
CA PRO A 133 -0.18 11.25 0.47
C PRO A 133 1.16 10.80 1.06
N GLY A 134 1.26 10.77 2.39
CA GLY A 134 2.47 10.42 3.12
C GLY A 134 2.49 8.99 3.67
N LEU A 135 1.58 8.10 3.23
CA LEU A 135 1.52 6.75 3.76
C LEU A 135 2.85 6.02 3.54
N ALA A 136 3.46 5.58 4.64
CA ALA A 136 4.73 4.85 4.62
C ALA A 136 4.56 3.35 4.92
N LEU A 137 5.48 2.56 4.40
CA LEU A 137 5.68 1.15 4.74
C LEU A 137 6.75 1.05 5.83
N PRO A 138 6.39 0.63 7.05
CA PRO A 138 7.36 0.37 8.10
C PRO A 138 8.12 -0.92 7.79
N VAL A 139 9.45 -0.83 7.83
CA VAL A 139 10.37 -1.95 7.64
C VAL A 139 11.27 -2.05 8.86
N VAL A 140 11.26 -3.21 9.50
CA VAL A 140 12.15 -3.52 10.62
C VAL A 140 13.18 -4.55 10.15
N VAL A 141 14.45 -4.17 10.17
CA VAL A 141 15.56 -5.06 9.82
C VAL A 141 16.22 -5.55 11.11
N ASN A 142 15.96 -6.82 11.42
CA ASN A 142 16.59 -7.49 12.54
C ASN A 142 17.94 -8.07 12.07
N GLY A 143 19.05 -7.46 12.47
CA GLY A 143 20.37 -8.02 12.18
C GLY A 143 21.48 -6.98 12.02
N GLY A 144 22.21 -6.73 13.12
CA GLY A 144 23.53 -6.09 13.09
C GLY A 144 24.68 -7.04 13.46
N GLY A 145 24.43 -8.36 13.51
CA GLY A 145 25.42 -9.38 13.86
C GLY A 145 25.74 -10.28 12.69
N GLY A 146 26.94 -10.14 12.12
CA GLY A 146 27.45 -11.04 11.10
C GLY A 146 27.60 -12.46 11.64
N GLY A 147 26.74 -13.37 11.18
CA GLY A 147 26.91 -14.81 11.37
C GLY A 147 27.95 -15.35 10.40
N GLY A 148 29.23 -15.17 10.74
CA GLY A 148 30.30 -16.05 10.26
C GLY A 148 30.53 -17.15 11.29
N GLU A 149 30.63 -18.40 10.85
CA GLU A 149 31.01 -19.51 11.71
C GLU A 149 32.41 -19.26 12.27
N GLY A 150 32.47 -18.82 13.54
CA GLY A 150 33.71 -18.70 14.30
C GLY A 150 33.97 -17.30 14.84
N GLY A 151 33.77 -17.14 16.15
CA GLY A 151 34.42 -16.08 16.92
C GLY A 151 33.52 -14.92 17.32
N ALA A 152 33.45 -14.68 18.62
CA ALA A 152 32.73 -13.59 19.25
C ALA A 152 33.25 -12.20 18.85
N ALA A 153 32.33 -11.28 18.54
CA ALA A 153 32.50 -9.84 18.79
C ALA A 153 31.11 -9.18 18.80
N GLY A 154 30.77 -8.52 19.91
CA GLY A 154 29.50 -7.81 20.08
C GLY A 154 29.39 -6.60 19.16
N GLY A 155 28.30 -6.55 18.38
CA GLY A 155 27.81 -5.35 17.72
C GLY A 155 26.46 -4.98 18.30
N GLY A 156 26.45 -4.05 19.25
CA GLY A 156 25.26 -3.54 19.94
C GLY A 156 24.45 -2.56 19.09
N GLY A 157 24.02 -2.96 17.90
CA GLY A 157 23.08 -2.21 17.08
C GLY A 157 21.67 -2.75 17.29
N GLY A 158 20.77 -1.92 17.83
CA GLY A 158 19.33 -2.22 17.83
C GLY A 158 18.79 -2.41 16.40
N PRO A 159 17.56 -2.91 16.23
CA PRO A 159 16.99 -3.12 14.90
C PRO A 159 16.93 -1.80 14.11
N LEU A 160 17.26 -1.85 12.82
CA LEU A 160 17.08 -0.72 11.92
C LEU A 160 15.59 -0.60 11.58
N GLN A 161 15.00 0.56 11.86
CA GLN A 161 13.61 0.87 11.52
C GLN A 161 13.57 1.91 10.41
N LEU A 162 12.85 1.61 9.34
CA LEU A 162 12.67 2.49 8.18
C LEU A 162 11.19 2.73 7.93
N GLU A 163 10.85 3.93 7.51
CA GLU A 163 9.52 4.29 7.03
C GLU A 163 9.65 4.68 5.55
N LEU A 164 9.30 3.76 4.66
CA LEU A 164 9.42 3.95 3.22
C LEU A 164 8.12 4.52 2.66
N ALA A 165 8.11 5.78 2.25
CA ALA A 165 6.94 6.40 1.62
C ALA A 165 6.52 5.62 0.38
N LEU A 166 5.24 5.26 0.31
CA LEU A 166 4.68 4.45 -0.78
C LEU A 166 4.50 5.23 -2.08
N ARG A 167 4.54 6.57 -2.03
CA ARG A 167 4.34 7.47 -3.17
C ARG A 167 5.45 8.49 -3.28
N GLY A 168 5.73 8.93 -4.51
CA GLY A 168 6.60 10.07 -4.79
C GLY A 168 8.07 9.86 -4.43
N LYS A 169 8.48 8.62 -4.12
CA LYS A 169 9.85 8.27 -3.75
C LYS A 169 10.36 7.05 -4.50
N LEU A 170 11.62 7.12 -4.92
CA LEU A 170 12.35 6.01 -5.50
C LEU A 170 13.56 5.70 -4.61
N TYR A 171 13.62 4.49 -4.05
CA TYR A 171 14.63 4.07 -3.10
C TYR A 171 15.70 3.22 -3.76
N TYR A 172 16.97 3.53 -3.48
CA TYR A 172 18.08 2.88 -4.16
C TYR A 172 19.40 2.94 -3.39
N TYR A 173 20.30 2.02 -3.69
CA TYR A 173 21.67 2.02 -3.16
C TYR A 173 22.61 2.85 -4.04
N LEU A 174 23.44 3.72 -3.43
CA LEU A 174 24.55 4.39 -4.13
C LEU A 174 25.92 3.83 -3.72
N LYS A 175 26.96 4.25 -4.45
CA LYS A 175 28.36 3.99 -4.07
C LYS A 175 28.53 4.39 -2.61
N SER A 176 29.04 3.46 -1.79
CA SER A 176 29.15 3.47 -0.31
C SER A 176 28.09 2.67 0.46
N TYR A 177 27.23 1.90 -0.22
CA TYR A 177 26.19 1.07 0.43
C TYR A 177 25.22 1.87 1.32
N SER A 178 25.07 3.16 1.07
CA SER A 178 24.04 4.00 1.68
C SER A 178 22.70 3.83 0.96
N LEU A 179 21.61 3.94 1.71
CA LEU A 179 20.24 3.97 1.17
C LEU A 179 19.85 5.42 0.87
N HIS A 180 19.44 5.68 -0.35
CA HIS A 180 19.00 6.99 -0.81
C HIS A 180 17.57 6.95 -1.35
N ALA A 181 16.97 8.14 -1.43
CA ALA A 181 15.68 8.36 -2.07
C ALA A 181 15.74 9.57 -3.02
N PHE A 182 15.13 9.42 -4.20
CA PHE A 182 14.79 10.52 -5.09
C PHE A 182 13.31 10.87 -4.97
N ASP A 183 12.98 12.15 -5.14
CA ASP A 183 11.60 12.57 -5.38
C ASP A 183 11.13 12.14 -6.77
N VAL A 184 9.84 11.82 -6.90
CA VAL A 184 9.18 11.52 -8.18
C VAL A 184 7.94 12.41 -8.31
N PRO A 185 7.88 13.34 -9.29
CA PRO A 185 8.90 13.64 -10.31
C PRO A 185 10.21 14.20 -9.72
N THR A 186 11.33 14.03 -10.43
CA THR A 186 12.66 14.39 -9.88
C THR A 186 12.79 15.88 -9.62
N SER A 187 13.07 16.22 -8.36
CA SER A 187 13.44 17.57 -7.92
C SER A 187 14.93 17.86 -8.16
N GLY A 188 15.72 16.86 -8.60
CA GLY A 188 17.18 16.91 -8.64
C GLY A 188 17.85 16.71 -7.27
N THR A 189 17.06 16.57 -6.19
CA THR A 189 17.57 16.37 -4.83
C THR A 189 17.69 14.89 -4.50
N VAL A 190 18.86 14.48 -4.02
CA VAL A 190 19.11 13.15 -3.45
C VAL A 190 18.97 13.24 -1.94
N HIS A 191 18.07 12.44 -1.36
CA HIS A 191 17.91 12.35 0.09
C HIS A 191 18.67 11.12 0.59
N THR A 192 19.58 11.29 1.55
CA THR A 192 20.18 10.14 2.27
C THR A 192 19.18 9.65 3.30
N VAL A 193 18.67 8.43 3.12
CA VAL A 193 17.73 7.78 4.06
C VAL A 193 18.49 7.12 5.19
N VAL A 194 19.57 6.40 4.86
CA VAL A 194 20.48 5.78 5.82
C VAL A 194 21.90 5.93 5.30
N SER A 195 22.81 6.37 6.17
CA SER A 195 24.23 6.44 5.84
C SER A 195 24.82 5.04 5.59
N GLY A 196 25.94 4.96 4.87
CA GLY A 196 26.58 3.67 4.57
C GLY A 196 27.07 2.96 5.83
N GLU A 197 27.62 3.72 6.79
CA GLU A 197 28.11 3.19 8.07
C GLU A 197 26.98 2.58 8.91
N ASP A 198 25.83 3.25 8.95
CA ASP A 198 24.65 2.78 9.69
C ASP A 198 23.95 1.60 9.00
N LEU A 199 24.03 1.52 7.67
CA LEU A 199 23.39 0.47 6.88
C LEU A 199 24.23 -0.80 6.75
N GLU A 200 25.55 -0.69 6.86
CA GLU A 200 26.51 -1.78 6.67
C GLU A 200 26.14 -3.08 7.44
N PRO A 201 25.70 -3.02 8.72
CA PRO A 201 25.32 -4.23 9.45
C PRO A 201 24.06 -4.92 8.87
N PHE A 202 23.19 -4.17 8.21
CA PHE A 202 21.86 -4.59 7.76
C PHE A 202 21.76 -4.86 6.26
N LYS A 203 22.78 -4.52 5.46
CA LYS A 203 22.72 -4.52 3.99
C LYS A 203 22.28 -5.85 3.35
N VAL A 204 22.62 -6.98 3.98
CA VAL A 204 22.24 -8.32 3.49
C VAL A 204 20.78 -8.62 3.82
N ALA A 205 20.30 -8.19 4.99
CA ALA A 205 18.96 -8.47 5.49
C ALA A 205 17.90 -7.48 4.95
N LEU A 206 18.29 -6.24 4.62
CA LEU A 206 17.37 -5.17 4.22
C LEU A 206 16.46 -5.56 3.05
N PRO A 207 16.95 -6.10 1.90
CA PRO A 207 16.06 -6.49 0.81
C PRO A 207 15.04 -7.57 1.21
N GLY A 208 15.41 -8.46 2.12
CA GLY A 208 14.50 -9.47 2.68
C GLY A 208 13.43 -8.87 3.56
N ALA A 209 13.81 -7.90 4.41
CA ALA A 209 12.89 -7.20 5.30
C ALA A 209 11.87 -6.35 4.51
N VAL A 210 12.31 -5.61 3.49
CA VAL A 210 11.38 -4.84 2.62
C VAL A 210 10.42 -5.77 1.91
N ALA A 211 10.92 -6.87 1.34
CA ALA A 211 10.06 -7.84 0.65
C ALA A 211 9.05 -8.49 1.59
N ALA A 212 9.45 -8.86 2.81
CA ALA A 212 8.55 -9.42 3.82
C ALA A 212 7.49 -8.42 4.30
N ALA A 213 7.85 -7.14 4.44
CA ALA A 213 6.90 -6.09 4.80
C ALA A 213 5.85 -5.89 3.68
N LEU A 214 6.28 -5.82 2.42
CA LEU A 214 5.38 -5.74 1.26
C LEU A 214 4.48 -6.96 1.14
N GLU A 215 5.06 -8.16 1.22
CA GLU A 215 4.33 -9.42 1.13
C GLU A 215 3.24 -9.51 2.20
N GLY A 216 3.56 -9.17 3.45
CA GLY A 216 2.60 -9.23 4.55
C GLY A 216 1.44 -8.24 4.39
N TRP A 217 1.72 -7.04 3.89
CA TRP A 217 0.69 -6.04 3.62
C TRP A 217 -0.14 -6.35 2.37
N LEU A 218 0.47 -6.88 1.30
CA LEU A 218 -0.23 -7.34 0.12
C LEU A 218 -1.17 -8.51 0.46
N TYR A 219 -0.70 -9.48 1.25
CA TYR A 219 -1.52 -10.60 1.70
C TYR A 219 -2.72 -10.10 2.52
N LEU A 220 -2.48 -9.24 3.51
CA LEU A 220 -3.55 -8.71 4.35
C LEU A 220 -4.56 -7.90 3.53
N ALA A 221 -4.09 -6.95 2.72
CA ALA A 221 -4.95 -6.10 1.90
C ALA A 221 -5.76 -6.94 0.90
N GLY A 222 -5.14 -7.93 0.25
CA GLY A 222 -5.80 -8.85 -0.66
C GLY A 222 -6.85 -9.71 0.04
N ARG A 223 -6.52 -10.33 1.18
CA ARG A 223 -7.45 -11.16 1.97
C ARG A 223 -8.70 -10.37 2.40
N LEU A 224 -8.53 -9.08 2.66
CA LEU A 224 -9.61 -8.17 3.06
C LEU A 224 -10.29 -7.50 1.85
N GLY A 225 -9.84 -7.81 0.63
CA GLY A 225 -10.32 -7.24 -0.63
C GLY A 225 -10.12 -5.73 -0.77
N LEU A 226 -9.09 -5.15 -0.15
CA LEU A 226 -8.82 -3.70 -0.18
C LEU A 226 -8.12 -3.31 -1.49
N VAL A 227 -8.87 -3.28 -2.59
CA VAL A 227 -8.33 -3.12 -3.97
C VAL A 227 -7.41 -1.92 -4.12
N ALA A 228 -7.82 -0.74 -3.63
CA ALA A 228 -7.01 0.48 -3.73
C ALA A 228 -5.67 0.38 -3.00
N LEU A 229 -5.64 -0.29 -1.84
CA LEU A 229 -4.41 -0.50 -1.08
C LEU A 229 -3.49 -1.54 -1.75
N VAL A 230 -4.07 -2.62 -2.29
CA VAL A 230 -3.30 -3.61 -3.08
C VAL A 230 -2.65 -2.96 -4.30
N ARG A 231 -3.41 -2.13 -5.03
CA ARG A 231 -2.88 -1.37 -6.19
C ARG A 231 -1.73 -0.44 -5.78
N LEU A 232 -1.88 0.32 -4.70
CA LEU A 232 -0.80 1.18 -4.17
C LEU A 232 0.47 0.39 -3.83
N LEU A 233 0.34 -0.75 -3.15
CA LEU A 233 1.48 -1.61 -2.78
C LEU A 233 2.15 -2.22 -4.02
N ARG A 234 1.36 -2.62 -5.03
CA ARG A 234 1.85 -3.11 -6.32
C ARG A 234 2.62 -2.02 -7.08
N ASP A 235 2.08 -0.82 -7.13
CA ASP A 235 2.70 0.33 -7.81
C ASP A 235 4.04 0.69 -7.15
N PHE A 236 4.08 0.71 -5.81
CA PHE A 236 5.33 0.89 -5.08
C PHE A 236 6.34 -0.21 -5.41
N PHE A 237 5.93 -1.48 -5.36
CA PHE A 237 6.80 -2.61 -5.72
C PHE A 237 7.37 -2.46 -7.13
N GLN A 238 6.52 -2.18 -8.13
CA GLN A 238 6.92 -1.99 -9.52
C GLN A 238 7.89 -0.82 -9.69
N ALA A 239 7.62 0.31 -9.03
CA ALA A 239 8.50 1.48 -9.06
C ALA A 239 9.91 1.16 -8.52
N GLN A 240 10.01 0.28 -7.50
CA GLN A 240 11.29 -0.12 -6.91
C GLN A 240 12.06 -1.19 -7.71
N LEU A 241 11.50 -1.75 -8.81
CA LEU A 241 12.19 -2.68 -9.73
C LEU A 241 13.14 -1.97 -10.70
N ILE A 242 13.98 -1.07 -10.17
CA ILE A 242 15.01 -0.36 -10.94
C ILE A 242 16.12 -1.34 -11.36
N SER A 243 16.87 -1.00 -12.41
CA SER A 243 17.96 -1.81 -12.94
C SER A 243 18.94 -2.34 -11.86
N SER A 244 19.06 -3.67 -11.85
CA SER A 244 20.14 -4.45 -11.26
C SER A 244 20.49 -4.09 -9.80
N PHE A 245 21.67 -3.51 -9.56
CA PHE A 245 22.31 -3.42 -8.22
C PHE A 245 21.78 -2.29 -7.34
N LEU A 246 20.94 -1.42 -7.89
CA LEU A 246 20.43 -0.24 -7.20
C LEU A 246 19.12 -0.53 -6.47
N SER A 247 18.34 -1.51 -6.94
CA SER A 247 17.03 -1.83 -6.38
C SER A 247 17.14 -2.40 -4.97
N ILE A 248 16.28 -1.91 -4.07
CA ILE A 248 16.11 -2.43 -2.72
C ILE A 248 15.39 -3.79 -2.66
N LEU A 249 14.92 -4.32 -3.80
CA LEU A 249 14.13 -5.56 -3.89
C LEU A 249 14.72 -6.62 -4.84
N ARG A 250 15.83 -6.34 -5.53
CA ARG A 250 16.36 -7.19 -6.61
C ARG A 250 16.45 -8.68 -6.25
N ALA A 251 17.06 -9.02 -5.11
CA ALA A 251 17.32 -10.40 -4.72
C ALA A 251 16.09 -11.10 -4.09
N THR A 252 14.99 -10.36 -3.89
CA THR A 252 13.86 -10.79 -3.08
C THR A 252 12.51 -10.50 -3.74
N ALA A 253 12.49 -10.02 -4.99
CA ALA A 253 11.28 -9.70 -5.73
C ALA A 253 10.29 -10.88 -5.79
N ALA A 254 10.78 -12.10 -6.01
CA ALA A 254 9.96 -13.32 -6.01
C ALA A 254 9.30 -13.62 -4.65
N LYS A 255 9.82 -13.07 -3.54
CA LYS A 255 9.25 -13.25 -2.21
C LYS A 255 8.05 -12.34 -1.96
N VAL A 256 7.88 -11.27 -2.74
CA VAL A 256 6.77 -10.31 -2.57
C VAL A 256 5.44 -10.92 -3.03
N PHE A 257 5.43 -11.62 -4.17
CA PHE A 257 4.28 -12.35 -4.69
C PHE A 257 4.34 -13.82 -4.27
N SER A 258 4.23 -14.06 -2.97
CA SER A 258 4.11 -15.41 -2.43
C SER A 258 2.80 -16.07 -2.89
N ARG A 259 2.69 -17.40 -2.78
CA ARG A 259 1.47 -18.14 -3.12
C ARG A 259 0.22 -17.54 -2.46
N ARG A 260 0.28 -17.23 -1.16
CA ARG A 260 -0.86 -16.66 -0.42
C ARG A 260 -1.23 -15.25 -0.87
N VAL A 261 -0.26 -14.44 -1.32
CA VAL A 261 -0.53 -13.13 -1.89
C VAL A 261 -1.30 -13.28 -3.20
N LEU A 262 -0.89 -14.23 -4.05
CA LEU A 262 -1.53 -14.48 -5.33
C LEU A 262 -2.94 -15.08 -5.18
N GLU A 263 -3.13 -16.01 -4.24
CA GLU A 263 -4.45 -16.60 -3.93
C GLU A 263 -5.45 -15.59 -3.38
N CYS A 264 -4.98 -14.50 -2.76
CA CYS A 264 -5.82 -13.42 -2.23
C CYS A 264 -5.78 -12.14 -3.08
N MET A 265 -5.18 -12.17 -4.27
CA MET A 265 -5.12 -10.98 -5.12
C MET A 265 -6.52 -10.64 -5.63
N PRO A 266 -6.96 -9.37 -5.59
CA PRO A 266 -8.23 -8.96 -6.18
C PRO A 266 -8.32 -9.36 -7.66
N HIS A 267 -9.48 -9.89 -8.06
CA HIS A 267 -9.70 -10.46 -9.39
C HIS A 267 -9.43 -9.42 -10.48
N GLU A 268 -9.88 -8.20 -10.26
CA GLU A 268 -9.75 -7.05 -11.15
C GLU A 268 -8.28 -6.73 -11.42
N LEU A 269 -7.41 -6.86 -10.41
CA LEU A 269 -5.97 -6.62 -10.55
C LEU A 269 -5.25 -7.77 -11.26
N LEU A 270 -5.73 -9.01 -11.10
CA LEU A 270 -5.22 -10.15 -11.85
C LEU A 270 -5.58 -10.03 -13.33
N VAL A 271 -6.82 -9.64 -13.64
CA VAL A 271 -7.25 -9.38 -15.02
C VAL A 271 -6.49 -8.20 -15.59
N GLU A 272 -6.39 -7.08 -14.88
CA GLU A 272 -5.62 -5.92 -15.31
C GLU A 272 -4.17 -6.31 -15.66
N GLY A 273 -3.53 -7.10 -14.80
CA GLY A 273 -2.18 -7.61 -15.05
C GLY A 273 -2.10 -8.51 -16.29
N PHE A 274 -3.03 -9.44 -16.44
CA PHE A 274 -3.08 -10.36 -17.58
C PHE A 274 -3.34 -9.63 -18.91
N VAL A 275 -4.32 -8.72 -18.93
CA VAL A 275 -4.67 -7.92 -20.10
C VAL A 275 -3.53 -6.98 -20.44
N SER A 276 -2.94 -6.31 -19.45
CA SER A 276 -1.80 -5.42 -19.69
C SER A 276 -0.61 -6.19 -20.24
N ASP A 277 -0.27 -7.36 -19.69
CA ASP A 277 0.81 -8.20 -20.25
C ASP A 277 0.47 -8.74 -21.65
N SER A 278 -0.79 -9.02 -21.95
CA SER A 278 -1.23 -9.48 -23.27
C SER A 278 -1.20 -8.36 -24.32
N LEU A 279 -1.60 -7.15 -23.93
CA LEU A 279 -1.58 -5.96 -24.78
C LEU A 279 -0.16 -5.40 -24.93
N TRP A 280 0.67 -5.51 -23.89
CA TRP A 280 2.05 -5.03 -23.85
C TRP A 280 3.13 -6.09 -23.93
N GLY A 281 2.75 -7.29 -24.35
CA GLY A 281 3.61 -8.48 -24.38
C GLY A 281 5.03 -8.11 -24.81
N PRO A 282 6.03 -8.19 -23.91
CA PRO A 282 7.39 -7.76 -24.23
C PRO A 282 7.95 -8.47 -25.48
N GLN A 283 7.38 -9.60 -25.85
CA GLN A 283 7.75 -10.36 -27.04
C GLN A 283 7.26 -9.76 -28.37
N LEU A 284 6.26 -8.85 -28.37
CA LEU A 284 5.62 -8.33 -29.58
C LEU A 284 6.33 -7.13 -30.22
N GLY A 285 7.34 -6.55 -29.56
CA GLY A 285 8.01 -5.34 -30.07
C GLY A 285 9.43 -5.11 -29.57
N GLN A 286 10.11 -6.11 -29.02
CA GLN A 286 11.47 -5.90 -28.49
C GLN A 286 12.54 -6.00 -29.57
N ALA A 287 13.34 -4.93 -29.69
CA ALA A 287 14.56 -4.93 -30.48
C ALA A 287 15.78 -4.82 -29.55
N ASP A 288 16.76 -5.69 -29.77
CA ASP A 288 18.10 -5.55 -29.19
C ASP A 288 18.86 -4.49 -30.00
N VAL A 289 19.17 -3.36 -29.37
CA VAL A 289 19.93 -2.28 -30.00
C VAL A 289 21.37 -2.31 -29.52
N ALA A 290 22.32 -2.26 -30.47
CA ALA A 290 23.74 -2.22 -30.17
C ALA A 290 24.13 -0.89 -29.50
N THR A 291 25.00 -0.96 -28.50
CA THR A 291 25.63 0.22 -27.88
C THR A 291 26.33 1.06 -28.97
N GLY A 292 26.09 2.38 -28.97
CA GLY A 292 26.57 3.31 -30.02
C GLY A 292 25.53 3.64 -31.12
N SER A 293 24.37 2.98 -31.13
CA SER A 293 23.29 3.34 -32.05
C SER A 293 22.61 4.64 -31.61
N LYS A 294 22.38 5.59 -32.53
CA LYS A 294 21.54 6.77 -32.25
C LYS A 294 20.07 6.35 -32.22
N PHE A 295 19.32 6.78 -31.21
CA PHE A 295 17.86 6.67 -31.20
C PHE A 295 17.23 8.06 -31.18
N SER A 296 16.08 8.18 -31.83
CA SER A 296 15.19 9.34 -31.70
C SER A 296 13.97 8.89 -30.92
N LEU A 297 13.74 9.54 -29.78
CA LEU A 297 12.57 9.32 -28.95
C LEU A 297 11.66 10.54 -29.10
N VAL A 298 10.50 10.33 -29.71
CA VAL A 298 9.48 11.37 -29.85
C VAL A 298 8.54 11.31 -28.65
N MET A 299 8.53 12.39 -27.85
CA MET A 299 7.79 12.45 -26.59
C MET A 299 6.38 13.00 -26.83
N ASN A 300 5.43 12.09 -27.07
CA ASN A 300 4.04 12.47 -27.33
C ASN A 300 3.19 12.67 -26.06
N SER A 301 3.73 12.31 -24.88
CA SER A 301 3.04 12.46 -23.59
C SER A 301 3.60 13.64 -22.81
N GLU A 302 2.73 14.51 -22.31
CA GLU A 302 3.09 15.69 -21.52
C GLU A 302 3.83 15.33 -20.21
N HIS A 303 3.46 14.20 -19.59
CA HIS A 303 4.11 13.71 -18.36
C HIS A 303 5.51 13.14 -18.63
N ALA A 304 5.70 12.43 -19.76
CA ALA A 304 7.02 11.94 -20.16
C ALA A 304 7.91 13.10 -20.61
N ALA A 305 7.35 14.05 -21.37
CA ALA A 305 8.05 15.25 -21.83
C ALA A 305 8.54 16.11 -20.65
N ALA A 306 7.73 16.24 -19.59
CA ALA A 306 8.11 16.94 -18.35
C ALA A 306 9.30 16.29 -17.63
N TRP A 307 9.38 14.95 -17.59
CA TRP A 307 10.52 14.22 -17.02
C TRP A 307 11.83 14.49 -17.77
N PHE A 308 11.74 14.62 -19.10
CA PHE A 308 12.88 14.90 -19.98
C PHE A 308 13.09 16.40 -20.30
N ARG A 309 12.31 17.30 -19.66
CA ARG A 309 12.35 18.76 -19.86
C ARG A 309 12.23 19.20 -21.33
N VAL A 310 11.42 18.49 -22.11
CA VAL A 310 11.05 18.85 -23.48
C VAL A 310 9.56 19.18 -23.58
N ALA A 311 9.16 19.91 -24.63
CA ALA A 311 7.75 20.17 -24.90
C ALA A 311 7.05 18.90 -25.44
N SER A 312 5.73 18.81 -25.29
CA SER A 312 4.93 17.73 -25.90
C SER A 312 5.08 17.77 -27.43
N GLY A 313 5.37 16.63 -28.05
CA GLY A 313 5.77 16.51 -29.47
C GLY A 313 7.24 16.88 -29.73
N GLY A 314 8.00 17.21 -28.69
CA GLY A 314 9.43 17.46 -28.76
C GLY A 314 10.24 16.18 -28.99
N GLN A 315 11.31 16.33 -29.76
CA GLN A 315 12.25 15.26 -30.03
C GLN A 315 13.44 15.38 -29.07
N VAL A 316 13.77 14.30 -28.38
CA VAL A 316 15.06 14.16 -27.71
C VAL A 316 15.93 13.34 -28.66
N ASP A 317 16.87 14.02 -29.31
CA ASP A 317 17.97 13.33 -29.97
C ASP A 317 18.90 12.80 -28.88
N GLY A 318 19.02 11.48 -28.78
CA GLY A 318 20.07 10.89 -27.96
C GLY A 318 21.42 11.13 -28.62
N ASP A 319 22.40 11.63 -27.85
CA ASP A 319 23.81 11.45 -28.21
C ASP A 319 24.12 9.94 -28.36
N GLU A 320 25.26 9.60 -28.98
CA GLU A 320 25.74 8.21 -29.02
C GLU A 320 25.56 7.58 -27.64
N ILE A 321 24.96 6.39 -27.58
CA ILE A 321 24.71 5.70 -26.31
C ILE A 321 26.08 5.40 -25.68
N GLU A 322 26.55 6.32 -24.85
CA GLU A 322 27.77 6.14 -24.09
C GLU A 322 27.48 5.21 -22.92
N ALA A 323 28.38 4.26 -22.70
CA ALA A 323 28.31 3.28 -21.62
C ALA A 323 28.31 3.90 -20.20
N THR A 324 28.33 5.23 -20.07
CA THR A 324 28.30 6.05 -18.84
C THR A 324 26.88 6.33 -18.34
N ASN A 325 25.86 6.27 -19.19
CA ASN A 325 24.44 6.41 -18.79
C ASN A 325 23.82 5.10 -18.26
N VAL A 326 24.63 4.03 -18.25
CA VAL A 326 24.31 2.73 -17.66
C VAL A 326 25.27 2.54 -16.49
N PHE A 327 24.75 2.22 -15.31
CA PHE A 327 25.58 1.78 -14.20
C PHE A 327 26.39 0.54 -14.65
N LYS A 328 27.67 0.74 -15.04
CA LYS A 328 28.60 -0.32 -15.45
C LYS A 328 28.87 -1.30 -14.30
N LYS A 329 28.81 -2.61 -14.56
CA LYS A 329 29.99 -3.38 -15.04
C LYS A 329 29.71 -4.90 -15.13
N GLY A 330 30.09 -5.49 -16.26
CA GLY A 330 30.28 -6.94 -16.47
C GLY A 330 30.49 -7.20 -17.97
N GLY A 331 31.64 -7.75 -18.37
CA GLY A 331 32.02 -7.89 -19.78
C GLY A 331 31.16 -8.91 -20.52
N GLY A 332 30.51 -8.46 -21.59
CA GLY A 332 29.68 -9.25 -22.49
C GLY A 332 28.53 -8.39 -23.01
N ASP A 333 28.61 -7.97 -24.27
CA ASP A 333 27.61 -7.24 -25.07
C ASP A 333 26.46 -6.56 -24.30
N ASN A 334 26.64 -5.26 -24.03
CA ASN A 334 25.58 -4.40 -23.53
C ASN A 334 24.52 -4.19 -24.62
N ARG A 335 23.50 -5.05 -24.65
CA ARG A 335 22.30 -4.88 -25.47
C ARG A 335 21.23 -4.13 -24.69
N LEU A 336 20.66 -3.10 -25.31
CA LEU A 336 19.49 -2.39 -24.77
C LEU A 336 18.23 -2.97 -25.38
N ARG A 337 17.25 -3.25 -24.53
CA ARG A 337 15.92 -3.72 -24.92
C ARG A 337 15.02 -2.50 -25.13
N VAL A 338 14.65 -2.25 -26.39
CA VAL A 338 13.73 -1.17 -26.76
C VAL A 338 12.40 -1.80 -27.20
N SER A 339 11.29 -1.33 -26.64
CA SER A 339 9.95 -1.71 -27.12
C SER A 339 9.54 -0.79 -28.28
N VAL A 340 9.22 -1.36 -29.44
CA VAL A 340 8.86 -0.69 -30.69
C VAL A 340 7.52 -1.25 -31.17
N GLY A 341 6.52 -0.38 -31.32
CA GLY A 341 5.16 -0.73 -31.75
C GLY A 341 4.21 -1.15 -30.62
N GLY A 342 2.91 -1.06 -30.88
CA GLY A 342 1.79 -1.36 -29.97
C GLY A 342 0.83 -0.17 -29.77
N MET A 343 -0.25 -0.38 -29.01
CA MET A 343 -1.23 0.66 -28.69
C MET A 343 -0.57 1.87 -28.02
N THR A 344 -1.01 3.09 -28.29
CA THR A 344 -0.62 4.25 -27.49
C THR A 344 -1.05 4.06 -26.03
N LEU A 345 -0.44 4.80 -25.09
CA LEU A 345 -0.86 4.77 -23.68
C LEU A 345 -2.37 5.05 -23.52
N ALA A 346 -2.92 5.95 -24.33
CA ALA A 346 -4.34 6.30 -24.33
C ALA A 346 -5.21 5.13 -24.84
N GLU A 347 -4.82 4.49 -25.94
CA GLU A 347 -5.51 3.31 -26.48
C GLU A 347 -5.44 2.12 -25.51
N HIS A 348 -4.31 1.91 -24.84
CA HIS A 348 -4.18 0.89 -23.79
C HIS A 348 -5.08 1.21 -22.60
N GLN A 349 -5.11 2.46 -22.13
CA GLN A 349 -5.99 2.85 -21.02
C GLN A 349 -7.47 2.68 -21.38
N ALA A 350 -7.86 3.02 -22.62
CA ALA A 350 -9.21 2.81 -23.12
C ALA A 350 -9.58 1.31 -23.21
N ALA A 351 -8.71 0.49 -23.79
CA ALA A 351 -8.92 -0.96 -23.88
C ALA A 351 -9.00 -1.62 -22.49
N MET A 352 -8.18 -1.17 -21.53
CA MET A 352 -8.23 -1.65 -20.16
C MET A 352 -9.54 -1.26 -19.46
N GLN A 353 -9.99 -0.01 -19.63
CA GLN A 353 -11.26 0.45 -19.07
C GLN A 353 -12.44 -0.33 -19.65
N GLU A 354 -12.44 -0.61 -20.95
CA GLU A 354 -13.48 -1.39 -21.61
C GLU A 354 -13.57 -2.82 -21.04
N VAL A 355 -12.43 -3.49 -20.83
CA VAL A 355 -12.41 -4.85 -20.24
C VAL A 355 -12.88 -4.83 -18.79
N LEU A 356 -12.43 -3.87 -17.98
CA LEU A 356 -12.88 -3.75 -16.58
C LEU A 356 -14.37 -3.44 -16.49
N GLN A 357 -14.90 -2.60 -17.39
CA GLN A 357 -16.33 -2.29 -17.44
C GLN A 357 -17.16 -3.53 -17.82
N GLN A 358 -16.71 -4.33 -18.78
CA GLN A 358 -17.39 -5.58 -19.15
C GLN A 358 -17.48 -6.55 -17.96
N LEU A 359 -16.42 -6.65 -17.15
CA LEU A 359 -16.42 -7.47 -15.94
C LEU A 359 -17.41 -6.96 -14.89
N GLU A 360 -17.45 -5.64 -14.65
CA GLU A 360 -18.43 -5.04 -13.72
C GLU A 360 -19.88 -5.28 -14.18
N GLU A 361 -20.14 -5.23 -15.49
CA GLU A 361 -21.46 -5.49 -16.07
C GLU A 361 -21.87 -6.98 -15.98
N GLU A 362 -20.91 -7.91 -16.12
CA GLU A 362 -21.15 -9.35 -15.97
C GLU A 362 -21.34 -9.78 -14.51
N GLU A 363 -20.64 -9.16 -13.55
CA GLU A 363 -20.81 -9.44 -12.12
C GLU A 363 -22.11 -8.87 -11.53
N ALA A 364 -22.69 -7.85 -12.17
CA ALA A 364 -23.94 -7.22 -11.77
C ALA A 364 -25.21 -7.90 -12.33
N ALA A 365 -25.06 -8.83 -13.29
CA ALA A 365 -26.15 -9.51 -14.00
C ALA A 365 -26.58 -10.84 -13.32
#